data_AF-A0A7V4F1J1-F1
#
_entry.id   AF-A0A7V4F1J1-F1
#
_cell.length_a   1.000
_cell.length_b   1.000
_cell.length_c   1.000
_cell.angle_alpha   90.00
_cell.angle_beta   90.00
_cell.angle_gamma   90.00
#
_symmetry.space_group_name_H-M   'P 1'
#
loop_
_entity.id
_entity.type
_entity.pdbx_description
1 polymer ?
#
loop_
_entity_poly.entity_id
_entity_poly.type
_entity_poly.pdbx_seq_one_letter_code
_entity_poly.pdbx_strand_id
1 'polypeptide(L)'
;MAMKSKSYFLGMVLMLFSNSLQAQWYNNTTTVENPLVIKKTTLPITIDGNPNDAAWTALEWIPLTKSNNRSTNFSAYFKISYDDANVYVLVKVFDDSPFYTYNSEWQSDNVAIYFSMDITPTNENNYSEGMWQIRY
;
A
#
# COMPACT_ATOMS: atom_id res chain seq x y z
N MET A 1 -10.76 -80.53 0.20
CA MET A 1 -11.49 -79.52 -0.60
C MET A 1 -12.03 -78.48 0.36
N ALA A 2 -12.03 -77.21 -0.03
CA ALA A 2 -12.33 -75.99 0.75
C ALA A 2 -11.16 -75.38 1.55
N MET A 3 -11.23 -74.06 1.68
CA MET A 3 -10.17 -73.04 1.55
C MET A 3 -10.32 -72.00 2.68
N LYS A 4 -9.28 -71.17 2.88
CA LYS A 4 -9.23 -69.86 3.59
C LYS A 4 -8.95 -69.95 5.11
N SER A 5 -8.16 -69.06 5.71
CA SER A 5 -7.63 -67.75 5.32
C SER A 5 -6.27 -67.50 6.01
N LYS A 6 -5.42 -66.70 5.37
CA LYS A 6 -4.15 -66.21 5.94
C LYS A 6 -4.38 -64.80 6.50
N SER A 7 -3.90 -64.54 7.71
CA SER A 7 -3.76 -63.19 8.27
C SER A 7 -2.30 -62.99 8.65
N TYR A 8 -1.62 -62.06 7.96
CA TYR A 8 -0.27 -61.62 8.30
C TYR A 8 -0.37 -60.23 8.93
N PHE A 9 0.10 -60.10 10.17
CA PHE A 9 0.49 -58.81 10.74
C PHE A 9 1.96 -58.59 10.39
N LEU A 10 2.25 -57.62 9.54
CA LEU A 10 3.62 -57.11 9.36
C LEU A 10 3.65 -55.67 9.84
N GLY A 11 4.20 -55.49 11.04
CA GLY A 11 4.45 -54.19 11.62
C GLY A 11 5.48 -53.43 10.79
N MET A 12 5.18 -52.18 10.46
CA MET A 12 6.12 -51.27 9.82
C MET A 12 6.46 -50.18 10.83
N VAL A 13 7.68 -50.25 11.38
CA VAL A 13 8.34 -49.12 12.04
C VAL A 13 9.52 -48.76 11.17
N LEU A 14 9.51 -47.55 10.59
CA LEU A 14 10.71 -46.72 10.47
C LEU A 14 10.31 -45.26 10.21
N MET A 15 10.49 -44.41 11.21
CA MET A 15 10.55 -42.96 11.07
C MET A 15 11.90 -42.59 10.44
N LEU A 16 11.94 -41.76 9.39
CA LEU A 16 13.01 -40.78 9.20
C LEU A 16 12.54 -39.60 8.32
N PHE A 17 13.07 -38.44 8.69
CA PHE A 17 12.70 -37.07 8.37
C PHE A 17 12.73 -36.72 6.88
N SER A 18 11.69 -36.02 6.43
CA SER A 18 11.89 -34.84 5.58
C SER A 18 10.81 -33.82 5.92
N ASN A 19 11.16 -32.86 6.78
CA ASN A 19 10.56 -31.54 6.67
C ASN A 19 10.90 -31.08 5.26
N SER A 20 9.98 -31.23 4.32
CA SER A 20 10.19 -30.65 3.01
C SER A 20 10.36 -29.14 3.22
N LEU A 21 11.49 -28.63 2.75
CA LEU A 21 11.87 -27.21 2.69
C LEU A 21 10.90 -26.38 1.81
N GLN A 22 9.67 -26.86 1.61
CA GLN A 22 8.62 -26.25 0.81
C GLN A 22 7.56 -25.53 1.65
N ALA A 23 7.57 -25.68 2.98
CA ALA A 23 6.67 -24.93 3.87
C ALA A 23 7.23 -23.55 4.32
N GLN A 24 8.40 -23.13 3.83
CA GLN A 24 9.01 -21.83 4.20
C GLN A 24 8.98 -20.77 3.09
N TRP A 25 8.33 -21.04 1.95
CA TRP A 25 8.23 -20.08 0.83
C TRP A 25 6.86 -19.41 0.70
N TYR A 26 6.08 -19.37 1.77
CA TYR A 26 4.83 -18.59 1.81
C TYR A 26 4.64 -17.82 3.11
N ASN A 27 5.73 -17.27 3.65
CA ASN A 27 5.66 -16.21 4.65
C ASN A 27 6.30 -14.95 4.06
N ASN A 28 5.69 -14.36 3.04
CA ASN A 28 6.02 -12.98 2.69
C ASN A 28 4.99 -12.06 3.35
N THR A 29 5.25 -11.77 4.62
CA THR A 29 4.94 -10.51 5.30
C THR A 29 3.57 -9.90 5.02
N THR A 30 2.51 -10.41 5.66
CA THR A 30 1.29 -9.62 5.90
C THR A 30 1.60 -8.54 6.95
N THR A 31 2.33 -7.49 6.56
CA THR A 31 2.15 -6.22 7.26
C THR A 31 0.72 -5.79 6.94
N VAL A 32 -0.17 -5.94 7.90
CA VAL A 32 -1.46 -5.23 7.86
C VAL A 32 -1.09 -3.77 8.05
N GLU A 33 -0.75 -3.07 6.97
CA GLU A 33 -0.65 -1.63 7.00
C GLU A 33 -2.04 -1.08 7.33
N ASN A 34 -2.12 -0.24 8.36
CA ASN A 34 -3.35 0.45 8.66
C ASN A 34 -3.70 1.33 7.46
N PRO A 35 -4.93 1.23 6.91
CA PRO A 35 -5.32 2.05 5.78
C PRO A 35 -5.21 3.52 6.16
N LEU A 36 -4.76 4.35 5.21
CA LEU A 36 -4.72 5.79 5.41
C LEU A 36 -6.16 6.31 5.60
N VAL A 37 -6.44 6.84 6.79
CA VAL A 37 -7.75 7.45 7.09
C VAL A 37 -7.75 8.91 6.63
N ILE A 38 -8.48 9.20 5.57
CA ILE A 38 -8.62 10.56 5.02
C ILE A 38 -9.80 11.24 5.73
N LYS A 39 -9.60 12.46 6.24
CA LYS A 39 -10.64 13.21 6.94
C LYS A 39 -11.43 14.07 5.97
N LYS A 40 -12.77 14.07 6.11
CA LYS A 40 -13.65 15.03 5.45
C LYS A 40 -13.43 16.42 6.03
N THR A 41 -13.30 17.44 5.19
CA THR A 41 -13.19 18.83 5.64
C THR A 41 -14.57 19.43 5.88
N THR A 42 -14.66 20.32 6.87
CA THR A 42 -15.81 21.21 7.11
C THR A 42 -15.51 22.66 6.73
N LEU A 43 -14.27 22.94 6.31
CA LEU A 43 -13.79 24.24 5.86
C LEU A 43 -13.54 24.19 4.35
N PRO A 44 -13.83 25.28 3.62
CA PRO A 44 -13.50 25.37 2.21
C PRO A 44 -11.98 25.29 2.02
N ILE A 45 -11.55 24.65 0.93
CA ILE A 45 -10.14 24.57 0.53
C ILE A 45 -9.93 25.45 -0.69
N THR A 46 -8.99 26.39 -0.58
CA THR A 46 -8.51 27.21 -1.69
C THR A 46 -7.39 26.46 -2.43
N ILE A 47 -7.41 26.46 -3.76
CA ILE A 47 -6.34 25.86 -4.58
C ILE A 47 -5.29 26.92 -4.91
N ASP A 48 -4.38 27.18 -3.97
CA ASP A 48 -3.29 28.16 -4.12
C ASP A 48 -1.91 27.66 -3.65
N GLY A 49 -1.86 26.45 -3.08
CA GLY A 49 -0.64 25.85 -2.56
C GLY A 49 -0.20 26.37 -1.19
N ASN A 50 -1.01 27.18 -0.48
CA ASN A 50 -0.66 27.69 0.85
C ASN A 50 -0.92 26.63 1.95
N PRO A 51 0.11 26.06 2.60
CA PRO A 51 -0.08 25.04 3.63
C PRO A 51 -0.62 25.61 4.96
N ASN A 52 -0.68 26.93 5.10
CA ASN A 52 -1.08 27.62 6.33
C ASN A 52 -2.57 27.93 6.39
N ASP A 53 -3.34 27.58 5.35
CA ASP A 53 -4.79 27.70 5.40
C ASP A 53 -5.37 26.81 6.50
N ALA A 54 -6.43 27.29 7.15
CA ALA A 54 -7.02 26.63 8.31
C ALA A 54 -7.38 25.16 8.04
N ALA A 55 -7.92 24.86 6.85
CA ALA A 55 -8.27 23.51 6.42
C ALA A 55 -7.05 22.55 6.41
N TRP A 56 -5.86 23.06 6.06
CA TRP A 56 -4.62 22.27 6.02
C TRP A 56 -3.94 22.16 7.38
N THR A 57 -3.99 23.19 8.22
CA THR A 57 -3.31 23.19 9.52
C THR A 57 -3.82 22.11 10.49
N ALA A 58 -5.05 21.63 10.31
CA ALA A 58 -5.65 20.55 11.11
C ALA A 58 -5.20 19.13 10.69
N LEU A 59 -4.42 19.02 9.61
CA LEU A 59 -3.96 17.75 9.05
C LEU A 59 -2.46 17.60 9.21
N GLU A 60 -2.03 16.36 9.43
CA GLU A 60 -0.62 15.99 9.55
C GLU A 60 0.02 15.79 8.18
N TRP A 61 1.30 16.13 8.07
CA TRP A 61 2.09 15.80 6.89
C TRP A 61 2.45 14.32 6.88
N ILE A 62 2.10 13.62 5.80
CA ILE A 62 2.42 12.21 5.60
C ILE A 62 3.67 12.14 4.72
N PRO A 63 4.77 11.51 5.17
CA PRO A 63 5.98 11.39 4.37
C PRO A 63 5.81 10.35 3.25
N LEU A 64 6.30 10.67 2.05
CA LEU A 64 6.49 9.69 0.98
C LEU A 64 7.81 8.96 1.22
N THR A 65 7.73 7.76 1.79
CA THR A 65 8.89 6.97 2.24
C THR A 65 9.29 5.87 1.25
N LYS A 66 8.33 5.36 0.48
CA LYS A 66 8.61 4.36 -0.56
C LYS A 66 9.33 4.99 -1.74
N SER A 67 10.52 4.49 -2.02
CA SER A 67 11.31 4.92 -3.18
C SER A 67 12.01 3.74 -3.81
N ASN A 68 12.04 3.70 -5.13
CA ASN A 68 12.82 2.75 -5.90
C ASN A 68 14.30 3.15 -6.04
N ASN A 69 14.70 4.42 -5.78
CA ASN A 69 16.08 4.91 -5.67
C ASN A 69 16.09 6.39 -5.22
N ARG A 70 15.91 6.67 -3.92
CA ARG A 70 15.82 8.06 -3.43
C ARG A 70 17.20 8.75 -3.39
N SER A 71 17.30 9.93 -4.01
CA SER A 71 18.42 10.85 -3.78
C SER A 71 18.45 11.27 -2.31
N THR A 72 19.64 11.40 -1.71
CA THR A 72 19.79 11.82 -0.31
C THR A 72 19.22 13.19 -0.02
N ASN A 73 19.10 14.05 -1.04
CA ASN A 73 18.60 15.42 -0.92
C ASN A 73 17.16 15.58 -1.38
N PHE A 74 16.45 14.46 -1.60
CA PHE A 74 15.04 14.46 -1.95
C PHE A 74 14.17 14.13 -0.74
N SER A 75 13.12 14.91 -0.51
CA SER A 75 12.03 14.52 0.38
C SER A 75 10.69 15.04 -0.11
N ALA A 76 9.63 14.24 0.09
CA ALA A 76 8.30 14.65 -0.26
C ALA A 76 7.30 14.25 0.82
N TYR A 77 6.29 15.09 1.00
CA TYR A 77 5.24 14.96 1.98
C TYR A 77 3.91 15.34 1.35
N PHE A 78 2.82 14.80 1.85
CA PHE A 78 1.49 15.19 1.41
C PHE A 78 0.50 15.35 2.57
N LYS A 79 -0.52 16.16 2.34
CA LYS A 79 -1.78 16.18 3.09
C LYS A 79 -2.90 15.82 2.14
N ILE A 80 -3.93 15.15 2.64
CA ILE A 80 -5.10 14.76 1.85
C ILE A 80 -6.38 14.95 2.67
N SER A 81 -7.41 15.48 2.02
CA SER A 81 -8.75 15.67 2.59
C SER A 81 -9.79 15.57 1.47
N TYR A 82 -11.07 15.55 1.81
CA TYR A 82 -12.16 15.53 0.84
C TYR A 82 -13.39 16.29 1.35
N ASP A 83 -14.25 16.71 0.45
CA ASP A 83 -15.63 17.12 0.76
C ASP A 83 -16.62 16.32 -0.12
N ASP A 84 -17.88 16.73 -0.16
CA ASP A 84 -18.91 16.02 -0.95
C ASP A 84 -18.71 16.11 -2.47
N ALA A 85 -17.84 17.00 -2.94
CA ALA A 85 -17.60 17.25 -4.37
C ALA A 85 -16.19 16.87 -4.83
N ASN A 86 -15.18 16.97 -3.96
CA ASN A 86 -13.77 16.89 -4.37
C ASN A 86 -12.89 16.14 -3.36
N VAL A 87 -11.78 15.59 -3.88
CA VAL A 87 -10.62 15.15 -3.10
C VAL A 87 -9.50 16.17 -3.30
N TYR A 88 -8.90 16.62 -2.21
CA TYR A 88 -7.86 17.64 -2.18
C TYR A 88 -6.55 17.02 -1.72
N VAL A 89 -5.47 17.28 -2.46
CA VAL A 89 -4.12 16.85 -2.11
C VAL A 89 -3.19 18.04 -2.15
N LEU A 90 -2.44 18.25 -1.06
CA LEU A 90 -1.37 19.24 -0.99
C LEU A 90 -0.05 18.49 -0.87
N VAL A 91 0.85 18.70 -1.82
CA VAL A 91 2.16 18.03 -1.85
C VAL A 91 3.26 19.06 -1.62
N LYS A 92 4.19 18.72 -0.73
CA LYS A 92 5.41 19.47 -0.47
C LYS A 92 6.60 18.63 -0.91
N VAL A 93 7.39 19.14 -1.84
CA VAL A 93 8.61 18.50 -2.33
C VAL A 93 9.80 19.37 -1.96
N PHE A 94 10.85 18.74 -1.47
CA PHE A 94 12.18 19.31 -1.37
C PHE A 94 13.08 18.54 -2.32
N ASP A 95 13.61 19.27 -3.29
CA ASP A 95 14.52 18.80 -4.32
C ASP A 95 15.55 19.90 -4.56
N ASP A 96 16.84 19.56 -4.55
CA ASP A 96 17.93 20.51 -4.75
C ASP A 96 18.37 20.60 -6.21
N SER A 97 17.87 19.71 -7.08
CA SER A 97 18.31 19.55 -8.46
C SER A 97 17.12 19.51 -9.42
N PRO A 98 16.25 20.54 -9.44
CA PRO A 98 15.03 20.49 -10.22
C PRO A 98 15.32 20.33 -11.72
N PHE A 99 14.70 19.32 -12.34
CA PHE A 99 14.89 18.98 -13.75
C PHE A 99 13.58 19.08 -14.53
N TYR A 100 13.65 19.66 -15.73
CA TYR A 100 12.52 19.81 -16.62
C TYR A 100 12.93 19.56 -18.07
N THR A 101 12.11 18.78 -18.78
CA THR A 101 12.24 18.51 -20.21
C THR A 101 10.89 18.59 -20.90
N TYR A 102 10.84 19.25 -22.05
CA TYR A 102 9.63 19.51 -22.81
C TYR A 102 9.01 18.25 -23.46
N ASN A 103 9.75 17.15 -23.54
CA ASN A 103 9.42 16.04 -24.43
C ASN A 103 8.73 14.86 -23.72
N SER A 104 8.73 14.85 -22.39
CA SER A 104 8.19 13.75 -21.58
C SER A 104 8.06 14.19 -20.11
N GLU A 105 6.83 14.34 -19.61
CA GLU A 105 6.58 14.81 -18.26
C GLU A 105 7.09 13.84 -17.18
N TRP A 106 7.14 12.55 -17.48
CA TRP A 106 7.71 11.52 -16.59
C TRP A 106 9.23 11.60 -16.45
N GLN A 107 9.91 12.30 -17.36
CA GLN A 107 11.34 12.58 -17.27
C GLN A 107 11.61 13.89 -16.54
N SER A 108 10.61 14.76 -16.43
CA SER A 108 10.70 15.98 -15.63
C SER A 108 10.36 15.66 -14.18
N ASP A 109 10.77 16.53 -13.27
CA ASP A 109 10.29 16.46 -11.92
C ASP A 109 8.80 16.72 -11.90
N ASN A 110 8.06 15.74 -11.39
CA ASN A 110 6.63 15.78 -11.36
C ASN A 110 6.09 15.13 -10.08
N VAL A 111 4.81 15.40 -9.84
CA VAL A 111 4.02 14.71 -8.82
C VAL A 111 2.93 13.96 -9.55
N ALA A 112 2.86 12.65 -9.35
CA ALA A 112 1.81 11.80 -9.87
C ALA A 112 0.93 11.29 -8.75
N ILE A 113 -0.39 11.41 -8.91
CA ILE A 113 -1.39 10.93 -7.97
C ILE A 113 -2.26 9.92 -8.71
N TYR A 114 -2.33 8.70 -8.20
CA TYR A 114 -3.09 7.62 -8.80
C TYR A 114 -4.26 7.25 -7.91
N PHE A 115 -5.46 7.26 -8.47
CA PHE A 115 -6.69 6.85 -7.81
C PHE A 115 -7.13 5.49 -8.36
N SER A 116 -7.14 4.45 -7.52
CA SER A 116 -7.80 3.19 -7.85
C SER A 116 -9.27 3.32 -7.46
N MET A 117 -10.12 3.67 -8.42
CA MET A 117 -11.56 3.84 -8.18
C MET A 117 -12.37 2.55 -8.36
N ASP A 118 -11.72 1.47 -8.77
CA ASP A 118 -12.32 0.15 -8.88
C ASP A 118 -11.67 -0.77 -7.84
N ILE A 119 -12.50 -1.32 -6.96
CA ILE A 119 -12.16 -2.48 -6.15
C ILE A 119 -13.20 -3.52 -6.55
N THR A 120 -12.83 -4.48 -7.40
CA THR A 120 -13.55 -5.74 -7.44
C THR A 120 -13.06 -6.52 -6.22
N PRO A 121 -13.84 -6.65 -5.12
CA PRO A 121 -13.37 -7.39 -3.97
C PRO A 121 -13.32 -8.85 -4.40
N THR A 122 -12.13 -9.42 -4.54
CA THR A 122 -12.03 -10.88 -4.68
C THR A 122 -12.48 -11.58 -3.38
N ASN A 123 -12.57 -10.83 -2.27
CA ASN A 123 -12.97 -11.23 -0.92
C ASN A 123 -12.94 -10.00 0.02
N GLU A 124 -13.85 -9.94 1.01
CA GLU A 124 -14.22 -8.73 1.79
C GLU A 124 -13.13 -8.08 2.66
N ASN A 125 -11.92 -8.67 2.78
CA ASN A 125 -10.93 -8.27 3.78
C ASN A 125 -9.50 -8.01 3.27
N ASN A 126 -9.28 -7.91 1.96
CA ASN A 126 -7.93 -7.76 1.41
C ASN A 126 -7.65 -6.30 1.05
N TYR A 127 -7.32 -5.48 2.05
CA TYR A 127 -6.70 -4.18 1.82
C TYR A 127 -5.20 -4.38 1.57
N SER A 128 -4.72 -3.83 0.46
CA SER A 128 -3.30 -3.83 0.10
C SER A 128 -2.67 -2.49 0.47
N GLU A 129 -1.35 -2.50 0.60
CA GLU A 129 -0.51 -1.33 0.80
C GLU A 129 -0.81 -0.23 -0.25
N GLY A 130 -1.11 1.00 0.18
CA GLY A 130 -1.45 2.10 -0.74
C GLY A 130 -2.92 2.18 -1.16
N MET A 131 -3.79 1.28 -0.68
CA MET A 131 -5.23 1.46 -0.82
C MET A 131 -5.73 2.53 0.18
N TRP A 132 -6.55 3.44 -0.32
CA TRP A 132 -7.24 4.45 0.48
C TRP A 132 -8.74 4.18 0.41
N GLN A 133 -9.44 4.39 1.52
CA GLN A 133 -10.89 4.25 1.58
C GLN A 133 -11.53 5.59 1.93
N ILE A 134 -12.51 6.01 1.14
CA ILE A 134 -13.48 7.01 1.58
C ILE A 134 -14.54 6.25 2.36
N ARG A 135 -14.55 6.40 3.69
CA ARG A 135 -15.62 5.89 4.55
C ARG A 135 -16.53 7.05 4.96
N TYR A 136 -17.83 6.79 4.94
CA TYR A 136 -18.90 7.69 5.37
C TYR A 136 -18.90 7.92 6.89
#